data_AF-A0A2D0A7W7-F1
#
_entry.id   AF-A0A2D0A7W7-F1
#
_cell.length_a   1.000
_cell.length_b   1.000
_cell.length_c   1.000
_cell.angle_alpha   90.00
_cell.angle_beta   90.00
_cell.angle_gamma   90.00
#
_symmetry.space_group_name_H-M   'P 1'
#
loop_
_entity.id
_entity.type
_entity.pdbx_description
1 polymer ?
#
loop_
_entity_poly.entity_id
_entity_poly.type
_entity_poly.pdbx_seq_one_letter_code
_entity_poly.pdbx_strand_id
1 'polypeptide(L)'
;MKKQLLTLLTGTLALGAATSTQTAALDAWADHYLPDLLRQGQAILRGNVTYDSLGKLAESAVKAAQELQGIFAGTSRAKIAQAVFVVAARAALPDGIERWVLPFLEGEALAALIESAFLRVFPAPVVDADDVAPGGVQ
;
A
#
# COMPACT_ATOMS: atom_id res chain seq x y z
N MET A 1 18.56 -6.64 -3.05
CA MET A 1 17.20 -6.17 -3.39
C MET A 1 16.41 -5.68 -2.18
N LYS A 2 16.13 -6.50 -1.13
CA LYS A 2 15.41 -6.07 0.10
C LYS A 2 15.85 -4.70 0.65
N LYS A 3 17.16 -4.52 0.89
CA LYS A 3 17.72 -3.24 1.39
C LYS A 3 17.39 -2.05 0.49
N GLN A 4 17.45 -2.19 -0.84
CA GLN A 4 17.11 -1.12 -1.77
C GLN A 4 15.62 -0.76 -1.73
N LEU A 5 14.74 -1.76 -1.57
CA LEU A 5 13.30 -1.54 -1.46
C LEU A 5 12.92 -0.86 -0.15
N LEU A 6 13.58 -1.24 0.95
CA LEU A 6 13.46 -0.55 2.22
C LEU A 6 13.96 0.89 2.11
N THR A 7 15.12 1.14 1.50
CA THR A 7 15.62 2.50 1.27
C THR A 7 14.68 3.31 0.39
N LEU A 8 14.07 2.70 -0.62
CA LEU A 8 13.08 3.36 -1.46
C LEU A 8 11.82 3.68 -0.67
N LEU A 9 11.30 2.74 0.13
CA LEU A 9 10.12 2.94 0.98
C LEU A 9 10.33 4.07 1.99
N THR A 10 11.45 4.04 2.71
CA THR A 10 11.78 5.06 3.72
C THR A 10 12.09 6.41 3.07
N GLY A 11 12.69 6.41 1.88
CA GLY A 11 12.90 7.61 1.06
C GLY A 11 11.60 8.21 0.53
N THR A 12 10.67 7.40 0.02
CA THR A 12 9.34 7.85 -0.44
C THR A 12 8.50 8.41 0.71
N LEU A 13 8.64 7.84 1.91
CA LEU A 13 7.97 8.32 3.12
C LEU A 13 8.74 9.43 3.84
N ALA A 14 9.85 9.90 3.25
CA ALA A 14 10.71 10.96 3.77
C ALA A 14 11.05 10.79 5.25
N LEU A 15 11.30 9.56 5.70
CA LEU A 15 11.75 9.32 7.06
C LEU A 15 13.11 10.02 7.27
N GLY A 16 13.18 10.93 8.25
CA GLY A 16 14.44 11.20 8.94
C GLY A 16 15.01 9.89 9.54
N ALA A 17 16.27 9.90 9.98
CA ALA A 17 16.95 8.68 10.44
C ALA A 17 16.05 7.81 11.34
N ALA A 18 15.64 6.64 10.82
CA ALA A 18 14.80 5.70 11.55
C ALA A 18 15.56 5.19 12.77
N THR A 19 14.85 4.98 13.88
CA THR A 19 15.47 4.39 15.07
C THR A 19 15.82 2.92 14.83
N SER A 20 16.73 2.35 15.64
CA SER A 20 17.12 0.93 15.54
C SER A 20 15.92 -0.02 15.70
N THR A 21 14.98 0.30 16.58
CA THR A 21 13.74 -0.46 16.77
C THR A 21 12.82 -0.40 15.54
N GLN A 22 12.66 0.79 14.94
CA GLN A 22 11.89 0.93 13.71
C GLN A 22 12.54 0.17 12.56
N THR A 23 13.88 0.13 12.52
CA THR A 23 14.63 -0.61 11.50
C THR A 23 14.38 -2.12 11.61
N ALA A 24 14.41 -2.68 12.82
CA ALA A 24 14.12 -4.10 13.06
C ALA A 24 12.66 -4.46 12.70
N ALA A 25 11.70 -3.60 13.04
CA ALA A 25 10.29 -3.81 12.69
C ALA A 25 10.06 -3.71 11.17
N LEU A 26 10.72 -2.76 10.49
CA LEU A 26 10.70 -2.65 9.03
C LEU A 26 11.33 -3.87 8.36
N ASP A 27 12.42 -4.40 8.91
CA ASP A 27 13.07 -5.59 8.39
C ASP A 27 12.17 -6.83 8.50
N ALA A 28 11.51 -7.03 9.65
CA ALA A 28 10.56 -8.13 9.86
C ALA A 28 9.33 -7.99 8.95
N TRP A 29 8.77 -6.79 8.83
CA TRP A 29 7.71 -6.49 7.87
C TRP A 29 8.13 -6.81 6.44
N ALA A 30 9.35 -6.41 6.06
CA ALA A 30 9.86 -6.61 4.72
C ALA A 30 10.05 -8.09 4.39
N ASP A 31 10.49 -8.92 5.35
CA ASP A 31 10.61 -10.37 5.13
C ASP A 31 9.24 -11.04 4.91
N HIS A 32 8.18 -10.50 5.53
CA HIS A 32 6.84 -11.04 5.38
C HIS A 32 6.14 -10.57 4.09
N TYR A 33 6.16 -9.27 3.82
CA TYR A 33 5.32 -8.66 2.77
C TYR A 33 6.04 -8.43 1.45
N LEU A 34 7.36 -8.11 1.43
CA LEU A 34 8.03 -7.82 0.17
C LEU A 34 8.06 -9.00 -0.81
N PRO A 35 8.31 -10.27 -0.40
CA PRO A 35 8.33 -11.37 -1.37
C PRO A 35 7.01 -11.52 -2.14
N ASP A 36 5.88 -11.32 -1.44
CA ASP A 36 4.56 -11.45 -2.07
C ASP A 36 4.23 -10.22 -2.93
N LEU A 37 4.48 -9.01 -2.43
CA LEU A 37 4.32 -7.77 -3.19
C LEU A 37 5.16 -7.77 -4.48
N LEU A 38 6.39 -8.29 -4.41
CA LEU A 38 7.26 -8.45 -5.57
C LEU A 38 6.71 -9.44 -6.57
N ARG A 39 6.25 -10.60 -6.09
CA ARG A 39 5.67 -11.63 -6.95
C ARG A 39 4.42 -11.11 -7.66
N GLN A 40 3.53 -10.43 -6.94
CA GLN A 40 2.34 -9.81 -7.51
C GLN A 40 2.71 -8.72 -8.51
N GLY A 41 3.59 -7.79 -8.12
CA GLY A 41 4.05 -6.71 -9.00
C GLY A 41 4.66 -7.26 -10.29
N GLN A 42 5.51 -8.28 -10.22
CA GLN A 42 6.11 -8.91 -11.40
C GLN A 42 5.07 -9.62 -12.26
N ALA A 43 4.13 -10.36 -11.66
CA ALA A 43 3.08 -11.05 -12.39
C ALA A 43 2.16 -10.08 -13.15
N ILE A 44 1.88 -8.92 -12.55
CA ILE A 44 1.01 -7.89 -13.12
C ILE A 44 1.75 -7.13 -14.21
N LEU A 45 2.94 -6.60 -13.90
CA LEU A 45 3.65 -5.66 -14.76
C LEU A 45 4.46 -6.33 -15.87
N ARG A 46 4.76 -7.64 -15.76
CA ARG A 46 5.32 -8.43 -16.87
C ARG A 46 4.25 -9.20 -17.65
N GLY A 47 3.03 -9.24 -17.13
CA GLY A 47 1.86 -9.84 -17.77
C GLY A 47 1.02 -8.80 -18.49
N ASN A 48 -0.26 -9.11 -18.69
CA ASN A 48 -1.21 -8.17 -19.26
C ASN A 48 -1.79 -7.28 -18.15
N VAL A 49 -1.39 -6.02 -18.09
CA VAL A 49 -1.81 -5.10 -17.04
C VAL A 49 -3.28 -4.76 -17.19
N THR A 50 -4.07 -5.02 -16.15
CA THR A 50 -5.48 -4.67 -16.07
C THR A 50 -5.80 -3.90 -14.80
N TYR A 51 -6.87 -3.11 -14.81
CA TYR A 51 -7.35 -2.41 -13.61
C TYR A 51 -7.65 -3.36 -12.44
N ASP A 52 -8.18 -4.56 -12.70
CA ASP A 52 -8.42 -5.57 -11.66
C ASP A 52 -7.11 -6.04 -11.00
N SER A 53 -6.09 -6.28 -11.82
CA SER A 53 -4.77 -6.71 -11.35
C SER A 53 -4.07 -5.62 -10.52
N LEU A 54 -4.16 -4.35 -10.95
CA LEU A 54 -3.67 -3.21 -10.18
C LEU A 54 -4.45 -3.04 -8.87
N GLY A 55 -5.77 -3.29 -8.89
CA GLY A 55 -6.61 -3.29 -7.70
C GLY A 55 -6.16 -4.32 -6.65
N LYS A 56 -5.87 -5.56 -7.07
CA LYS A 56 -5.36 -6.61 -6.17
C LYS A 56 -4.02 -6.25 -5.53
N LEU A 57 -3.12 -5.62 -6.31
CA LEU A 57 -1.86 -5.12 -5.78
C LEU A 57 -2.08 -3.97 -4.80
N ALA A 58 -3.01 -3.07 -5.10
CA ALA A 58 -3.40 -1.98 -4.21
C ALA A 58 -3.99 -2.51 -2.88
N GLU A 59 -4.86 -3.52 -2.93
CA GLU A 59 -5.41 -4.17 -1.73
C GLU A 59 -4.31 -4.82 -0.88
N SER A 60 -3.34 -5.48 -1.51
CA SER A 60 -2.18 -6.06 -0.82
C SER A 60 -1.29 -4.99 -0.20
N ALA A 61 -1.06 -3.88 -0.91
CA ALA A 61 -0.31 -2.74 -0.41
C ALA A 61 -1.01 -2.07 0.78
N VAL A 62 -2.34 -1.95 0.73
CA VAL A 62 -3.18 -1.42 1.82
C VAL A 62 -3.07 -2.28 3.07
N LYS A 63 -3.17 -3.62 2.94
CA LYS A 63 -2.98 -4.55 4.06
C LYS A 63 -1.58 -4.43 4.66
N ALA A 64 -0.56 -4.42 3.81
CA ALA A 64 0.83 -4.29 4.25
C ALA A 64 1.10 -2.93 4.92
N ALA A 65 0.44 -1.85 4.46
CA ALA A 65 0.57 -0.52 5.03
C ALA A 65 -0.08 -0.37 6.42
N GLN A 66 -1.07 -1.21 6.75
CA GLN A 66 -1.69 -1.20 8.07
C GLN A 66 -0.68 -1.57 9.18
N GLU A 67 0.12 -2.61 8.95
CA GLU A 67 1.19 -3.05 9.86
C GLU A 67 2.29 -1.99 10.01
N LEU A 68 2.51 -1.20 8.96
CA LEU A 68 3.47 -0.12 8.96
C LEU A 68 2.98 1.12 9.71
N GLN A 69 1.68 1.28 9.96
CA GLN A 69 1.15 2.48 10.60
C GLN A 69 1.78 2.75 11.98
N GLY A 70 2.03 1.69 12.76
CA GLY A 70 2.69 1.82 14.07
C GLY A 70 4.14 2.31 13.98
N ILE A 71 4.80 2.07 12.84
CA ILE A 71 6.17 2.48 12.56
C ILE A 71 6.20 3.91 12.00
N PHE A 72 5.25 4.26 11.12
CA PHE A 72 5.13 5.60 10.50
C PHE A 72 4.05 6.46 11.17
N ALA A 73 4.13 6.61 12.50
CA ALA A 73 3.21 7.46 13.24
C ALA A 73 3.22 8.90 12.69
N GLY A 74 2.04 9.46 12.41
CA GLY A 74 1.88 10.80 11.82
C GLY A 74 1.81 10.82 10.28
N THR A 75 2.08 9.71 9.60
CA THR A 75 1.85 9.57 8.15
C THR A 75 0.46 8.99 7.88
N SER A 76 -0.28 9.55 6.91
CA SER A 76 -1.56 8.98 6.49
C SER A 76 -1.39 7.56 5.96
N ARG A 77 -2.28 6.65 6.37
CA ARG A 77 -2.32 5.25 5.89
C ARG A 77 -2.35 5.17 4.36
N ALA A 78 -3.04 6.10 3.71
CA ALA A 78 -3.09 6.21 2.26
C ALA A 78 -1.70 6.47 1.65
N LYS A 79 -0.91 7.36 2.25
CA LYS A 79 0.46 7.66 1.80
C LYS A 79 1.40 6.47 2.02
N ILE A 80 1.25 5.75 3.12
CA ILE A 80 2.02 4.52 3.38
C ILE A 80 1.69 3.46 2.32
N ALA A 81 0.41 3.23 2.05
CA ALA A 81 -0.03 2.28 1.02
C ALA A 81 0.43 2.66 -0.38
N GLN A 82 0.36 3.94 -0.76
CA GLN A 82 0.91 4.45 -2.01
C GLN A 82 2.42 4.17 -2.10
N ALA A 83 3.18 4.44 -1.05
CA ALA A 83 4.63 4.17 -1.04
C ALA A 83 4.93 2.67 -1.18
N VAL A 84 4.21 1.81 -0.47
CA VAL A 84 4.34 0.34 -0.60
C VAL A 84 4.03 -0.13 -2.02
N PHE A 85 2.97 0.40 -2.63
CA PHE A 85 2.60 0.11 -4.01
C PHE A 85 3.69 0.54 -5.00
N VAL A 86 4.19 1.77 -4.87
CA VAL A 86 5.27 2.31 -5.72
C VAL A 86 6.53 1.47 -5.61
N VAL A 87 6.89 1.04 -4.39
CA VAL A 87 8.03 0.16 -4.15
C VAL A 87 7.84 -1.18 -4.85
N ALA A 88 6.67 -1.81 -4.70
CA ALA A 88 6.36 -3.07 -5.38
C ALA A 88 6.42 -2.94 -6.91
N ALA A 89 5.85 -1.87 -7.46
CA ALA A 89 5.83 -1.59 -8.90
C ALA A 89 7.23 -1.33 -9.47
N ARG A 90 8.04 -0.49 -8.80
CA ARG A 90 9.42 -0.20 -9.22
C ARG A 90 10.32 -1.42 -9.14
N ALA A 91 10.12 -2.26 -8.14
CA ALA A 91 10.90 -3.47 -7.97
C ALA A 91 10.57 -4.58 -8.98
N ALA A 92 9.34 -4.58 -9.48
CA ALA A 92 8.89 -5.48 -10.54
C ALA A 92 9.41 -5.08 -11.93
N LEU A 93 9.75 -3.80 -12.12
CA LEU A 93 10.24 -3.23 -13.38
C LEU A 93 11.68 -2.69 -13.27
N PRO A 94 12.69 -3.56 -13.08
CA PRO A 94 14.08 -3.14 -12.96
C PRO A 94 14.68 -2.60 -14.28
N ASP A 95 14.18 -3.07 -15.44
CA ASP A 95 14.75 -2.79 -16.76
C ASP A 95 14.11 -1.59 -17.49
N GLY A 96 13.17 -0.90 -16.84
CA GLY A 96 12.50 0.26 -17.40
C GLY A 96 11.03 0.28 -17.04
N ILE A 97 10.60 1.36 -16.41
CA ILE A 97 9.19 1.60 -16.11
C ILE A 97 8.50 1.97 -17.42
N GLU A 98 7.43 1.27 -17.80
CA GLU A 98 6.66 1.65 -18.99
C GLU A 98 6.23 3.12 -18.90
N ARG A 99 6.23 3.84 -20.03
CA ARG A 99 6.01 5.31 -20.03
C ARG A 99 4.71 5.75 -19.35
N TRP A 100 3.68 4.88 -19.33
CA TRP A 100 2.41 5.18 -18.67
C TRP A 100 2.43 4.92 -17.15
N VAL A 101 3.35 4.08 -16.66
CA VAL A 101 3.40 3.68 -15.24
C VAL A 101 3.91 4.81 -14.36
N LEU A 102 4.92 5.58 -14.78
CA LEU A 102 5.41 6.74 -14.00
C LEU A 102 4.31 7.78 -13.71
N PRO A 103 3.59 8.33 -14.71
CA PRO A 103 2.52 9.28 -14.44
C PRO A 103 1.33 8.65 -13.69
N PHE A 104 1.12 7.33 -13.80
CA PHE A 104 0.13 6.64 -12.96
C PHE A 104 0.57 6.59 -11.49
N LEU A 105 1.83 6.22 -11.23
CA LEU A 105 2.39 6.09 -9.87
C LEU A 105 2.51 7.44 -9.14
N GLU A 106 2.67 8.54 -9.88
CA GLU A 106 2.81 9.89 -9.34
C GLU A 106 1.50 10.70 -9.37
N GLY A 107 0.46 10.18 -10.01
CA GLY A 107 -0.80 10.89 -10.29
C GLY A 107 -1.96 10.53 -9.36
N GLU A 108 -3.05 11.30 -9.49
CA GLU A 108 -4.30 11.11 -8.73
C GLU A 108 -4.96 9.74 -8.95
N ALA A 109 -4.68 9.10 -10.09
CA ALA A 109 -5.20 7.78 -10.41
C ALA A 109 -4.76 6.71 -9.41
N LEU A 110 -3.50 6.74 -8.95
CA LEU A 110 -3.03 5.83 -7.90
C LEU A 110 -3.70 6.16 -6.57
N ALA A 111 -3.87 7.44 -6.25
CA ALA A 111 -4.53 7.84 -5.01
C ALA A 111 -5.97 7.29 -4.96
N ALA A 112 -6.74 7.47 -6.03
CA ALA A 112 -8.11 6.94 -6.14
C ALA A 112 -8.14 5.40 -6.10
N LEU A 113 -7.16 4.73 -6.72
CA LEU A 113 -7.06 3.26 -6.65
C LEU A 113 -6.80 2.78 -5.23
N ILE A 114 -5.89 3.42 -4.51
CA ILE A 114 -5.55 3.09 -3.12
C ILE A 114 -6.75 3.37 -2.21
N GLU A 115 -7.46 4.48 -2.39
CA GLU A 115 -8.69 4.77 -1.64
C GLU A 115 -9.78 3.72 -1.88
N SER A 116 -9.98 3.32 -3.15
CA SER A 116 -10.92 2.24 -3.48
C SER A 116 -10.51 0.91 -2.82
N ALA A 117 -9.20 0.61 -2.80
CA ALA A 117 -8.68 -0.56 -2.12
C ALA A 117 -8.88 -0.49 -0.60
N PHE A 118 -8.71 0.69 0.03
CA PHE A 118 -9.04 0.89 1.45
C PHE A 118 -10.50 0.59 1.75
N LEU A 119 -11.43 1.08 0.92
CA LEU A 119 -12.87 0.82 1.10
C LEU A 119 -13.22 -0.66 0.92
N ARG A 120 -12.50 -1.39 0.06
CA ARG A 120 -12.71 -2.84 -0.14
C ARG A 120 -12.11 -3.69 0.97
N VAL A 121 -10.91 -3.34 1.45
CA VAL A 121 -10.21 -4.09 2.49
C VAL A 121 -10.77 -3.79 3.88
N PHE A 122 -11.15 -2.54 4.13
CA PHE A 122 -11.75 -2.07 5.37
C PHE A 122 -13.10 -1.40 5.06
N PRO A 123 -14.12 -2.19 4.68
CA PRO A 123 -15.47 -1.65 4.59
C PRO A 123 -15.82 -1.05 5.95
N ALA A 124 -16.40 0.16 5.95
CA ALA A 124 -16.96 0.72 7.17
C ALA A 124 -17.93 -0.31 7.77
N PRO A 125 -18.07 -0.37 9.11
CA PRO A 125 -19.14 -1.16 9.70
C PRO A 125 -20.44 -0.67 9.06
N VAL A 126 -21.14 -1.59 8.39
CA VAL A 126 -22.52 -1.37 8.01
C VAL A 126 -23.22 -1.17 9.35
N VAL A 127 -23.55 0.08 9.67
CA VAL A 127 -24.57 0.32 10.68
C VAL A 127 -25.81 -0.26 10.03
N ASP A 128 -26.17 -1.49 10.40
CA ASP A 128 -27.44 -2.05 10.00
C ASP A 128 -28.49 -1.02 10.38
N ALA A 129 -29.26 -0.56 9.40
CA ALA A 129 -30.33 0.41 9.62
C ALA A 129 -31.40 -0.11 10.60
N ASP A 130 -31.30 -1.38 11.00
CA ASP A 130 -32.10 -2.03 12.05
C ASP A 130 -31.66 -1.69 13.49
N ASP A 131 -30.50 -1.08 13.72
CA ASP A 131 -30.06 -0.67 15.08
C ASP A 131 -30.52 0.76 15.49
N VAL A 132 -31.37 1.38 14.67
CA VAL A 132 -32.12 2.59 15.08
C VAL A 132 -33.46 2.13 15.64
N ALA A 133 -33.48 1.83 16.93
CA ALA A 133 -34.72 1.54 17.65
C ALA A 133 -35.78 2.63 17.34
N PRO A 134 -36.95 2.26 16.79
CA PRO A 134 -38.04 3.22 16.60
C PRO A 134 -38.66 3.54 17.96
N GLY A 135 -38.30 4.68 18.55
CA GLY A 135 -39.15 5.33 19.56
C GLY A 135 -38.68 5.31 21.03
N GLY A 136 -37.38 5.42 21.31
CA GLY A 136 -36.91 5.72 22.66
C GLY A 136 -36.91 7.21 22.97
N VAL A 137 -38.07 7.81 23.28
CA VAL A 137 -38.15 9.08 24.02
C VAL A 137 -38.44 8.77 25.49
N GLN A 138 -37.62 9.37 26.36
CA GLN A 138 -37.66 9.32 27.83
C GLN A 138 -38.98 9.83 28.39
#